data_AF-T5AJL7-F1
#
_entry.id   AF-T5AJL7-F1
#
_cell.length_a   1.000
_cell.length_b   1.000
_cell.length_c   1.000
_cell.angle_alpha   90.00
_cell.angle_beta   90.00
_cell.angle_gamma   90.00
#
_symmetry.space_group_name_H-M   'P 1'
#
loop_
_entity.id
_entity.type
_entity.pdbx_description
1 polymer ?
#
loop_
_entity_poly.entity_id
_entity_poly.type
_entity_poly.pdbx_seq_one_letter_code
_entity_poly.pdbx_strand_id
1 'polypeptide(L)'
;MLNERKERACEELLLQLVPPNTTPTQDAVQQTYARLSINYRVQALQILCMLTMETQAVRGYMEDCSEIMTKYRKDRIEWQRQRKQAMEDLRQLNEERRAVMPDSSPAEEPNHYVKKEDVKMIEVESQIEKEADVEGSDDNIKSQKKRRGRGQSDKQRKRDEERERKFREKEKGRERAKEQKASTKMPPQQLKQYNKMLKDIQKKEDIIKVCEIEIAVIENDLREADCPRTRVLGKDRFWNRYYWFERNGMPYAGLPDSSTAAADYANGCIWVQGPDELEREGYIDVPGELQDEYKAKFNMTIPERKAAEEGGMSVFNAWQWGYICEPDDVDQLIWWLDPRGLNELKLRKELLNYKDKITVHMENRKKYLTAPTAAGAAAADAKDKDKKDDAASKRTSSRIRDKSPEVPSYRCLQWQNTTAIEEIGHLHVEHTPPPRAKKQTKKREAMSEPAGRGVAKVRRR
;
A
#
# COMPACT_ATOMS: atom_id res chain seq x y z
N MET A 1 -6.07 6.02 -34.97
CA MET A 1 -7.52 5.97 -35.17
C MET A 1 -8.15 5.90 -33.79
N LEU A 2 -9.12 6.76 -33.46
CA LEU A 2 -9.83 6.61 -32.18
C LEU A 2 -10.53 5.25 -32.19
N ASN A 3 -10.43 4.53 -31.07
CA ASN A 3 -11.13 3.27 -30.84
C ASN A 3 -12.64 3.51 -31.07
N GLU A 4 -13.28 2.74 -31.98
CA GLU A 4 -14.69 2.87 -32.37
C GLU A 4 -15.63 2.92 -31.14
N ARG A 5 -15.25 2.27 -30.05
CA ARG A 5 -16.00 2.28 -28.77
C ARG A 5 -16.10 3.65 -28.09
N LYS A 6 -15.16 4.57 -28.36
CA LYS A 6 -15.09 5.91 -27.74
C LYS A 6 -15.55 7.01 -28.68
N GLU A 7 -15.74 6.71 -29.96
CA GLU A 7 -16.09 7.68 -31.00
C GLU A 7 -17.35 8.46 -30.64
N ARG A 8 -18.46 7.76 -30.38
CA ARG A 8 -19.73 8.39 -30.00
C ARG A 8 -19.62 9.30 -28.77
N ALA A 9 -18.94 8.84 -27.73
CA ALA A 9 -18.76 9.62 -26.50
C ALA A 9 -17.90 10.87 -26.74
N CYS A 10 -16.88 10.77 -27.59
CA CYS A 10 -16.06 11.91 -28.00
C CYS A 10 -16.85 12.90 -28.85
N GLU A 11 -17.65 12.43 -29.82
CA GLU A 11 -18.48 13.28 -30.67
C GLU A 11 -19.52 14.05 -29.88
N GLU A 12 -20.26 13.38 -28.97
CA GLU A 12 -21.21 14.01 -28.06
C GLU A 12 -20.55 15.12 -27.24
N LEU A 13 -19.32 14.87 -26.76
CA LEU A 13 -18.57 15.83 -25.95
C LEU A 13 -18.03 17.00 -26.78
N LEU A 14 -17.54 16.73 -27.99
CA LEU A 14 -17.07 17.75 -28.93
C LEU A 14 -18.19 18.69 -29.37
N LEU A 15 -19.40 18.17 -29.59
CA LEU A 15 -20.58 18.98 -29.90
C LEU A 15 -20.93 19.97 -28.77
N GLN A 16 -20.71 19.58 -27.52
CA GLN A 16 -20.91 20.46 -26.37
C GLN A 16 -19.77 21.49 -26.21
N LEU A 17 -18.53 21.11 -26.53
CA LEU A 17 -17.36 22.00 -26.42
C LEU A 17 -17.29 23.04 -27.54
N VAL A 18 -17.62 22.63 -28.77
CA VAL A 18 -17.62 23.47 -29.96
C VAL A 18 -18.97 23.30 -30.67
N PRO A 19 -20.00 24.05 -30.24
CA PRO A 19 -21.28 24.04 -30.93
C PRO A 19 -21.09 24.49 -32.40
N PRO A 20 -21.83 23.91 -33.36
CA PRO A 20 -21.59 24.07 -34.80
C PRO A 20 -21.67 25.53 -35.31
N ASN A 21 -22.26 26.44 -34.54
CA ASN A 21 -22.41 27.86 -34.87
C ASN A 21 -21.31 28.75 -34.26
N THR A 22 -20.26 28.18 -33.68
CA THR A 22 -19.20 28.92 -32.95
C THR A 22 -17.89 28.86 -33.72
N THR A 23 -17.14 29.96 -33.75
CA THR A 23 -15.76 29.93 -34.26
C THR A 23 -14.87 29.15 -33.28
N PRO A 24 -14.18 28.07 -33.73
CA PRO A 24 -13.37 27.23 -32.86
C PRO A 24 -12.05 27.93 -32.49
N THR A 25 -12.13 28.86 -31.55
CA THR A 25 -10.95 29.53 -30.96
C THR A 25 -10.65 28.95 -29.58
N GLN A 26 -9.38 28.97 -29.16
CA GLN A 26 -8.98 28.45 -27.85
C GLN A 26 -9.74 29.13 -26.71
N ASP A 27 -9.92 30.45 -26.77
CA ASP A 27 -10.66 31.22 -25.79
C ASP A 27 -12.15 30.82 -25.72
N ALA A 28 -12.78 30.58 -26.88
CA ALA A 28 -14.16 30.11 -26.92
C ALA A 28 -14.29 28.72 -26.28
N VAL A 29 -13.37 27.80 -26.55
CA VAL A 29 -13.36 26.46 -25.94
C VAL A 29 -13.18 26.53 -24.42
N GLN A 30 -12.28 27.40 -23.93
CA GLN A 30 -12.09 27.60 -22.49
C GLN A 30 -13.36 28.11 -21.80
N GLN A 31 -14.04 29.09 -22.40
CA GLN A 31 -15.29 29.63 -21.88
C GLN A 31 -16.41 28.59 -21.88
N THR A 32 -16.53 27.81 -22.94
CA THR A 32 -17.52 26.73 -23.04
C THR A 32 -17.23 25.61 -22.05
N TYR A 33 -15.96 25.21 -21.89
CA TYR A 33 -15.56 24.24 -20.87
C TYR A 33 -15.91 24.71 -19.45
N ALA A 34 -15.71 26.00 -19.15
CA ALA A 34 -16.09 26.60 -17.86
C ALA A 34 -17.60 26.57 -17.58
N ARG A 35 -18.45 26.44 -18.62
CA ARG A 35 -19.90 26.28 -18.51
C ARG A 35 -20.38 24.84 -18.66
N LEU A 36 -19.52 23.93 -19.11
CA LEU A 36 -19.82 22.52 -19.33
C LEU A 36 -20.30 21.85 -18.04
N SER A 37 -21.30 20.95 -18.15
CA SER A 37 -21.81 20.21 -17.01
C SER A 37 -20.73 19.32 -16.39
N ILE A 38 -20.85 19.05 -15.09
CA ILE A 38 -19.90 18.21 -14.38
C ILE A 38 -19.83 16.79 -14.96
N ASN A 39 -20.95 16.26 -15.45
CA ASN A 39 -21.03 14.93 -16.05
C ASN A 39 -20.15 14.85 -17.31
N TYR A 40 -20.22 15.83 -18.20
CA TYR A 40 -19.37 15.87 -19.38
C TYR A 40 -17.90 16.12 -19.03
N ARG A 41 -17.60 16.90 -17.97
CA ARG A 41 -16.21 17.07 -17.51
C ARG A 41 -15.62 15.76 -16.97
N VAL A 42 -16.40 15.01 -16.20
CA VAL A 42 -16.00 13.68 -15.68
C VAL A 42 -15.84 12.69 -16.85
N GLN A 43 -16.74 12.72 -17.83
CA GLN A 43 -16.63 11.90 -19.04
C GLN A 43 -15.36 12.24 -19.85
N ALA A 44 -15.05 13.53 -20.03
CA ALA A 44 -13.81 13.97 -20.68
C ALA A 44 -12.59 13.43 -19.93
N LEU A 45 -12.57 13.58 -18.60
CA LEU A 45 -11.48 13.11 -17.76
C LEU A 45 -11.31 11.59 -17.86
N GLN A 46 -12.40 10.83 -17.82
CA GLN A 46 -12.37 9.37 -17.98
C GLN A 46 -11.77 8.96 -19.33
N ILE A 47 -12.21 9.59 -20.43
CA ILE A 47 -11.69 9.32 -21.77
C ILE A 47 -10.18 9.62 -21.82
N LEU A 48 -9.76 10.77 -21.29
CA LEU A 48 -8.36 11.15 -21.21
C LEU A 48 -7.54 10.12 -20.42
N CYS A 49 -7.97 9.75 -19.22
CA CYS A 49 -7.30 8.72 -18.41
C CYS A 49 -7.14 7.41 -19.17
N MET A 50 -8.16 6.95 -19.89
CA MET A 50 -8.07 5.73 -20.68
C MET A 50 -7.10 5.86 -21.87
N LEU A 51 -7.07 7.01 -22.55
CA LEU A 51 -6.15 7.25 -23.67
C LEU A 51 -4.71 7.41 -23.20
N THR A 52 -4.48 8.00 -22.03
CA THR A 52 -3.15 8.18 -21.44
C THR A 52 -2.42 6.85 -21.27
N MET A 53 -3.14 5.78 -20.90
CA MET A 53 -2.59 4.43 -20.76
C MET A 53 -2.05 3.84 -22.07
N GLU A 54 -2.57 4.29 -23.22
CA GLU A 54 -2.15 3.82 -24.55
C GLU A 54 -0.93 4.58 -25.08
N THR A 55 -0.51 5.66 -24.40
CA THR A 55 0.63 6.48 -24.83
C THR A 55 1.96 5.74 -24.71
N GLN A 56 2.92 6.11 -25.55
CA GLN A 56 4.26 5.53 -25.51
C GLN A 56 4.99 5.87 -24.20
N ALA A 57 4.75 7.05 -23.62
CA ALA A 57 5.35 7.46 -22.36
C ALA A 57 4.93 6.54 -21.20
N VAL A 58 3.62 6.29 -21.06
CA VAL A 58 3.11 5.40 -20.00
C VAL A 58 3.51 3.95 -20.25
N ARG A 59 3.44 3.47 -21.49
CA ARG A 59 3.87 2.10 -21.82
C ARG A 59 5.36 1.88 -21.59
N GLY A 60 6.20 2.83 -21.99
CA GLY A 60 7.65 2.76 -21.73
C GLY A 60 7.95 2.72 -20.24
N TYR A 61 7.28 3.55 -19.43
CA TYR A 61 7.44 3.49 -17.98
C TYR A 61 7.01 2.13 -17.38
N MET A 62 5.95 1.51 -17.89
CA MET A 62 5.54 0.16 -17.46
C MET A 62 6.57 -0.93 -17.82
N GLU A 63 7.25 -0.77 -18.95
CA GLU A 63 8.36 -1.64 -19.36
C GLU A 63 9.56 -1.46 -18.41
N ASP A 64 9.94 -0.21 -18.11
CA ASP A 64 11.01 0.11 -17.15
C ASP A 64 10.71 -0.49 -15.76
N CYS A 65 9.48 -0.33 -15.27
CA CYS A 65 9.03 -0.96 -14.01
C CYS A 65 9.14 -2.49 -14.06
N SER A 66 8.88 -3.12 -15.21
CA SER A 66 9.00 -4.57 -15.39
C SER A 66 10.45 -5.04 -15.38
N GLU A 67 11.37 -4.26 -15.94
CA GLU A 67 12.81 -4.51 -15.87
C GLU A 67 13.33 -4.37 -14.43
N ILE A 68 12.92 -3.30 -13.74
CA ILE A 68 13.24 -3.05 -12.33
C ILE A 68 12.74 -4.21 -11.45
N MET A 69 11.50 -4.68 -11.64
CA MET A 69 10.98 -5.85 -10.93
C MET A 69 11.84 -7.10 -11.14
N THR A 70 12.34 -7.30 -12.37
CA THR A 70 13.22 -8.44 -12.68
C THR A 70 14.54 -8.35 -11.92
N LYS A 71 15.09 -7.13 -11.77
CA LYS A 71 16.29 -6.87 -10.98
C LYS A 71 16.03 -7.14 -9.49
N TYR A 72 14.97 -6.58 -8.92
CA TYR A 72 14.59 -6.81 -7.52
C TYR A 72 14.31 -8.29 -7.21
N ARG A 73 13.73 -9.07 -8.14
CA ARG A 73 13.57 -10.52 -7.96
C ARG A 73 14.91 -11.24 -7.83
N LYS A 74 15.91 -10.86 -8.64
CA LYS A 74 17.28 -11.41 -8.56
C LYS A 74 17.93 -11.04 -7.24
N ASP A 75 17.84 -9.78 -6.84
CA ASP A 75 18.40 -9.28 -5.58
C ASP A 75 17.74 -9.99 -4.38
N ARG A 76 16.41 -10.18 -4.40
CA ARG A 76 15.69 -10.95 -3.37
C ARG A 76 16.21 -12.39 -3.25
N ILE A 77 16.45 -13.07 -4.38
CA ILE A 77 16.97 -14.44 -4.38
C ILE A 77 18.38 -14.48 -3.79
N GLU A 78 19.23 -13.52 -4.13
CA GLU A 78 20.59 -13.43 -3.59
C GLU A 78 20.59 -13.19 -2.07
N TRP A 79 19.77 -12.26 -1.57
CA TRP A 79 19.61 -12.07 -0.12
C TRP A 79 19.01 -13.29 0.59
N GLN A 80 18.06 -13.99 -0.04
CA GLN A 80 17.52 -15.24 0.50
C GLN A 80 18.58 -16.34 0.57
N ARG A 81 19.47 -16.42 -0.42
CA ARG A 81 20.60 -17.35 -0.43
C ARG A 81 21.60 -17.00 0.68
N GLN A 82 21.94 -15.74 0.84
CA GLN A 82 22.82 -15.26 1.92
C GLN A 82 22.22 -15.54 3.30
N ARG A 83 20.92 -15.29 3.49
CA ARG A 83 20.19 -15.65 4.72
C ARG A 83 20.27 -17.14 5.00
N LYS A 84 20.04 -17.99 3.99
CA LYS A 84 20.10 -19.45 4.13
C LYS A 84 21.51 -19.93 4.51
N GLN A 85 22.55 -19.39 3.87
CA GLN A 85 23.94 -19.70 4.21
C GLN A 85 24.27 -19.26 5.64
N ALA A 86 23.89 -18.04 6.03
CA ALA A 86 24.14 -17.54 7.38
C ALA A 86 23.39 -18.35 8.46
N MET A 87 22.17 -18.84 8.17
CA MET A 87 21.43 -19.73 9.06
C MET A 87 22.12 -21.10 9.21
N GLU A 88 22.64 -21.67 8.13
CA GLU A 88 23.38 -22.95 8.19
C GLU A 88 24.70 -22.80 8.93
N ASP A 89 25.46 -21.72 8.67
CA ASP A 89 26.68 -21.40 9.43
C ASP A 89 26.39 -21.20 10.93
N LEU A 90 25.28 -20.55 11.26
CA LEU A 90 24.83 -20.37 12.64
C LEU A 90 24.44 -21.70 13.29
N ARG A 91 23.82 -22.61 12.53
CA ARG A 91 23.50 -23.97 12.99
C ARG A 91 24.78 -24.75 13.31
N GLN A 92 25.78 -24.70 12.43
CA GLN A 92 27.08 -25.34 12.63
C GLN A 92 27.80 -24.76 13.86
N LEU A 93 27.86 -23.44 14.00
CA LEU A 93 28.46 -22.80 15.18
C LEU A 93 27.71 -23.15 16.48
N ASN A 94 26.39 -23.32 16.44
CA ASN A 94 25.62 -23.77 17.61
C ASN A 94 25.85 -25.26 17.93
N GLU A 95 26.06 -26.10 16.92
CA GLU A 95 26.43 -27.50 17.12
C GLU A 95 27.85 -27.62 17.70
N GLU A 96 28.81 -26.86 17.18
CA GLU A 96 30.16 -26.74 17.75
C GLU A 96 30.12 -26.22 19.19
N ARG A 97 29.26 -25.23 19.46
CA ARG A 97 29.01 -24.71 20.81
C ARG A 97 28.51 -25.82 21.73
N ARG A 98 27.57 -26.66 21.26
CA ARG A 98 27.04 -27.81 22.00
C ARG A 98 28.04 -28.96 22.14
N ALA A 99 28.98 -29.10 21.21
CA ALA A 99 30.04 -30.10 21.28
C ALA A 99 31.13 -29.72 22.29
N VAL A 100 31.52 -28.44 22.34
CA VAL A 100 32.46 -27.89 23.34
C VAL A 100 31.83 -27.84 24.74
N MET A 101 30.50 -27.74 24.80
CA MET A 101 29.70 -27.79 26.02
C MET A 101 28.66 -28.91 25.93
N PRO A 102 29.04 -30.18 26.17
CA PRO A 102 28.05 -31.23 26.38
C PRO A 102 27.18 -30.80 27.55
N ASP A 103 25.87 -30.68 27.33
CA ASP A 103 24.92 -30.51 28.42
C ASP A 103 25.13 -31.68 29.40
N SER A 104 25.82 -31.43 30.51
CA SER A 104 25.89 -32.37 31.62
C SER A 104 24.58 -32.26 32.38
N SER A 105 23.53 -32.81 31.78
CA SER A 105 22.35 -33.28 32.48
C SER A 105 22.19 -34.77 32.14
N PRO A 106 22.25 -35.69 33.12
CA PRO A 106 21.76 -37.03 32.90
C PRO A 106 20.28 -36.93 32.54
N ALA A 107 19.88 -37.78 31.58
CA ALA A 107 18.50 -37.94 31.16
C ALA A 107 17.53 -38.04 32.35
N GLU A 108 16.49 -37.21 32.35
CA GLU A 108 15.19 -37.64 32.85
C GLU A 108 14.43 -38.25 31.66
N GLU A 109 13.88 -39.43 31.90
CA GLU A 109 13.36 -40.36 30.91
C GLU A 109 12.21 -39.83 30.02
N PRO A 110 12.01 -40.46 28.84
CA PRO A 110 11.16 -39.96 27.78
C PRO A 110 9.68 -40.29 28.03
N ASN A 111 8.79 -39.31 27.95
CA ASN A 111 7.35 -39.56 27.84
C ASN A 111 6.64 -38.44 27.08
N HIS A 112 6.56 -38.55 25.75
CA HIS A 112 5.38 -39.08 25.06
C HIS A 112 5.47 -38.68 23.59
N TYR A 113 5.43 -39.71 22.76
CA TYR A 113 5.39 -39.64 21.31
C TYR A 113 4.12 -38.88 20.87
N VAL A 114 4.29 -37.75 20.18
CA VAL A 114 3.27 -37.29 19.22
C VAL A 114 3.97 -37.20 17.87
N LYS A 115 3.67 -38.18 17.01
CA LYS A 115 3.99 -38.13 15.59
C LYS A 115 3.47 -36.80 15.04
N LYS A 116 4.36 -35.89 14.68
CA LYS A 116 4.05 -34.92 13.63
C LYS A 116 4.48 -35.58 12.34
N GLU A 117 3.48 -35.98 11.58
CA GLU A 117 3.59 -36.42 10.20
C GLU A 117 4.42 -35.41 9.39
N ASP A 118 5.24 -35.96 8.50
CA ASP A 118 6.02 -35.24 7.50
C ASP A 118 5.13 -34.28 6.70
N VAL A 119 5.21 -32.98 6.99
CA VAL A 119 4.80 -31.96 6.03
C VAL A 119 5.99 -31.73 5.12
N LYS A 120 6.01 -32.45 3.99
CA LYS A 120 6.78 -32.07 2.81
C LYS A 120 6.54 -30.57 2.54
N MET A 121 7.61 -29.79 2.57
CA MET A 121 7.61 -28.41 2.08
C MET A 121 7.28 -28.46 0.58
N ILE A 122 6.03 -28.16 0.23
CA ILE A 122 5.65 -27.86 -1.15
C ILE A 122 6.21 -26.47 -1.45
N GLU A 123 7.23 -26.48 -2.29
CA GLU A 123 7.74 -25.35 -3.05
C GLU A 123 6.60 -24.77 -3.89
N VAL A 124 6.04 -23.64 -3.46
CA VAL A 124 5.05 -22.90 -4.25
C VAL A 124 5.84 -22.05 -5.25
N GLU A 125 6.20 -22.66 -6.36
CA GLU A 125 6.40 -21.95 -7.61
C GLU A 125 5.07 -21.40 -8.11
N SER A 126 5.10 -20.13 -8.48
CA SER A 126 4.02 -19.38 -9.09
C SER A 126 3.75 -19.88 -10.50
N GLN A 127 2.61 -20.56 -10.75
CA GLN A 127 1.99 -20.61 -12.07
C GLN A 127 0.46 -20.54 -12.01
N ILE A 128 -0.06 -19.95 -13.07
CA ILE A 128 -1.39 -19.39 -13.29
C ILE A 128 -2.35 -20.48 -13.80
N GLU A 129 -3.62 -20.39 -13.34
CA GLU A 129 -4.89 -20.90 -13.89
C GLU A 129 -4.98 -22.34 -14.45
N LYS A 130 -5.84 -23.15 -13.82
CA LYS A 130 -7.06 -23.74 -14.44
C LYS A 130 -7.95 -24.40 -13.40
N GLU A 131 -9.25 -24.22 -13.58
CA GLU A 131 -10.35 -24.78 -12.80
C GLU A 131 -10.57 -26.28 -13.06
N ALA A 132 -11.28 -26.90 -12.11
CA ALA A 132 -12.18 -28.05 -12.19
C ALA A 132 -11.77 -29.33 -11.42
N ASP A 133 -12.68 -29.64 -10.48
CA ASP A 133 -13.04 -30.91 -9.86
C ASP A 133 -12.00 -31.75 -9.12
N VAL A 134 -12.22 -31.87 -7.80
CA VAL A 134 -11.99 -33.13 -7.08
C VAL A 134 -13.19 -33.41 -6.18
N GLU A 135 -13.78 -34.57 -6.47
CA GLU A 135 -14.81 -35.29 -5.72
C GLU A 135 -14.41 -35.57 -4.26
N GLY A 136 -15.41 -35.96 -3.48
CA GLY A 136 -15.35 -36.02 -2.04
C GLY A 136 -14.49 -37.14 -1.47
N SER A 137 -14.08 -36.91 -0.22
CA SER A 137 -13.91 -37.99 0.74
C SER A 137 -14.39 -37.49 2.10
N ASP A 138 -15.55 -38.04 2.47
CA ASP A 138 -16.17 -37.96 3.79
C ASP A 138 -15.31 -38.78 4.76
N ASP A 139 -14.94 -38.19 5.90
CA ASP A 139 -14.92 -38.99 7.12
C ASP A 139 -15.26 -38.15 8.35
N ASN A 140 -16.21 -38.73 9.07
CA ASN A 140 -17.11 -38.13 10.03
C ASN A 140 -16.69 -38.53 11.44
N ILE A 141 -16.40 -37.58 12.33
CA ILE A 141 -16.57 -37.78 13.79
C ILE A 141 -17.34 -36.62 14.43
N LYS A 142 -18.66 -36.83 14.49
CA LYS A 142 -19.67 -36.43 15.49
C LYS A 142 -19.09 -35.83 16.79
N SER A 143 -19.36 -34.55 17.05
CA SER A 143 -20.50 -34.03 17.83
C SER A 143 -20.31 -34.00 19.35
N GLN A 144 -20.29 -32.82 19.96
CA GLN A 144 -21.30 -32.45 20.97
C GLN A 144 -21.46 -30.94 21.19
N LYS A 145 -22.68 -30.60 21.63
CA LYS A 145 -23.44 -29.34 21.61
C LYS A 145 -23.00 -28.23 22.61
N LYS A 146 -23.20 -26.99 22.13
CA LYS A 146 -23.92 -25.82 22.72
C LYS A 146 -23.42 -25.08 23.99
N ARG A 147 -23.12 -23.78 23.72
CA ARG A 147 -23.67 -22.52 24.28
C ARG A 147 -23.29 -22.01 25.70
N ARG A 148 -22.78 -20.75 25.64
CA ARG A 148 -22.94 -19.58 26.54
C ARG A 148 -21.98 -19.44 27.74
N GLY A 149 -21.28 -18.30 27.78
CA GLY A 149 -20.59 -17.79 28.97
C GLY A 149 -19.41 -16.87 28.64
N ARG A 150 -19.68 -15.59 28.37
CA ARG A 150 -18.67 -14.52 28.27
C ARG A 150 -18.18 -14.19 29.68
N GLY A 151 -16.86 -14.11 29.87
CA GLY A 151 -16.25 -13.43 31.02
C GLY A 151 -15.54 -14.33 32.03
N GLN A 152 -14.36 -14.86 31.65
CA GLN A 152 -13.24 -15.17 32.58
C GLN A 152 -12.01 -15.73 31.83
N SER A 153 -12.16 -16.29 30.62
CA SER A 153 -11.07 -16.99 29.91
C SER A 153 -9.97 -16.10 29.35
N ASP A 154 -10.24 -14.84 28.99
CA ASP A 154 -9.19 -13.93 28.48
C ASP A 154 -8.21 -13.52 29.59
N LYS A 155 -8.68 -13.44 30.83
CA LYS A 155 -7.83 -13.19 32.00
C LYS A 155 -7.02 -14.42 32.38
N GLN A 156 -7.47 -15.62 32.02
CA GLN A 156 -6.77 -16.88 32.20
C GLN A 156 -5.67 -17.05 31.13
N ARG A 157 -6.00 -16.85 29.84
CA ARG A 157 -5.03 -16.86 28.73
C ARG A 157 -3.90 -15.85 28.94
N LYS A 158 -4.23 -14.63 29.38
CA LYS A 158 -3.23 -13.60 29.69
C LYS A 158 -2.33 -13.97 30.88
N ARG A 159 -2.84 -14.72 31.87
CA ARG A 159 -2.04 -15.26 32.99
C ARG A 159 -1.18 -16.44 32.58
N ASP A 160 -1.65 -17.26 31.64
CA ASP A 160 -0.92 -18.41 31.13
C ASP A 160 0.22 -17.96 30.21
N GLU A 161 -0.01 -16.98 29.33
CA GLU A 161 1.04 -16.29 28.55
C GLU A 161 2.07 -15.58 29.44
N GLU A 162 1.63 -14.93 30.52
CA GLU A 162 2.54 -14.26 31.47
C GLU A 162 3.38 -15.27 32.26
N ARG A 163 2.81 -16.44 32.62
CA ARG A 163 3.56 -17.54 33.25
C ARG A 163 4.54 -18.16 32.27
N GLU A 164 4.16 -18.35 31.02
CA GLU A 164 5.03 -18.89 29.98
C GLU A 164 6.21 -17.94 29.70
N ARG A 165 5.94 -16.63 29.64
CA ARG A 165 6.99 -15.59 29.52
C ARG A 165 7.93 -15.58 30.72
N LYS A 166 7.40 -15.68 31.95
CA LYS A 166 8.21 -15.79 33.18
C LYS A 166 9.00 -17.09 33.24
N PHE A 167 8.44 -18.20 32.76
CA PHE A 167 9.14 -19.49 32.69
C PHE A 167 10.30 -19.42 31.69
N ARG A 168 10.07 -18.83 30.51
CA ARG A 168 11.07 -18.65 29.45
C ARG A 168 12.19 -17.66 29.85
N GLU A 169 11.87 -16.61 30.60
CA GLU A 169 12.87 -15.71 31.20
C GLU A 169 13.69 -16.40 32.30
N LYS A 170 13.06 -17.25 33.11
CA LYS A 170 13.72 -18.00 34.18
C LYS A 170 14.62 -19.12 33.62
N GLU A 171 14.21 -19.75 32.52
CA GLU A 171 15.01 -20.69 31.71
C GLU A 171 16.23 -19.99 31.10
N LYS A 172 16.04 -18.88 30.37
CA LYS A 172 17.14 -18.08 29.82
C LYS A 172 18.09 -17.55 30.90
N GLY A 173 17.55 -17.17 32.07
CA GLY A 173 18.35 -16.75 33.22
C GLY A 173 19.17 -17.89 33.83
N ARG A 174 18.62 -19.12 33.85
CA ARG A 174 19.33 -20.34 34.29
C ARG A 174 20.38 -20.78 33.28
N GLU A 175 20.11 -20.72 31.99
CA GLU A 175 21.11 -20.94 30.93
C GLU A 175 22.28 -19.96 31.05
N ARG A 176 22.01 -18.66 31.13
CA ARG A 176 23.04 -17.62 31.30
C ARG A 176 23.87 -17.83 32.57
N ALA A 177 23.23 -18.26 33.67
CA ALA A 177 23.94 -18.56 34.92
C ALA A 177 24.80 -19.84 34.82
N LYS A 178 24.35 -20.85 34.05
CA LYS A 178 25.14 -22.06 33.74
C LYS A 178 26.32 -21.75 32.81
N GLU A 179 26.10 -20.93 31.78
CA GLU A 179 27.13 -20.44 30.87
C GLU A 179 28.21 -19.64 31.62
N GLN A 180 27.83 -18.73 32.52
CA GLN A 180 28.77 -17.97 33.34
C GLN A 180 29.56 -18.88 34.30
N LYS A 181 28.92 -19.85 34.95
CA LYS A 181 29.60 -20.80 35.84
C LYS A 181 30.54 -21.76 35.10
N ALA A 182 30.20 -22.16 33.87
CA ALA A 182 31.04 -23.00 33.02
C ALA A 182 32.23 -22.21 32.44
N SER A 183 32.01 -20.95 32.04
CA SER A 183 33.08 -20.05 31.58
C SER A 183 34.17 -19.82 32.64
N THR A 184 33.82 -19.95 33.92
CA THR A 184 34.77 -19.79 35.04
C THR A 184 35.62 -21.05 35.29
N LYS A 185 35.22 -22.23 34.77
CA LYS A 185 35.90 -23.52 35.02
C LYS A 185 36.80 -23.99 33.86
N MET A 186 36.86 -23.26 32.76
CA MET A 186 37.58 -23.66 31.55
C MET A 186 39.06 -23.20 31.59
N PRO A 187 39.98 -23.97 30.99
CA PRO A 187 41.34 -23.51 30.72
C PRO A 187 41.33 -22.17 29.96
N PRO A 188 42.28 -21.25 30.21
CA PRO A 188 42.29 -19.91 29.61
C PRO A 188 42.25 -19.91 28.07
N GLN A 189 42.79 -20.96 27.43
CA GLN A 189 42.79 -21.12 25.97
C GLN A 189 41.41 -21.49 25.42
N GLN A 190 40.70 -22.42 26.06
CA GLN A 190 39.36 -22.84 25.64
C GLN A 190 38.31 -21.75 25.91
N LEU A 191 38.48 -20.97 26.98
CA LEU A 191 37.64 -19.80 27.26
C LEU A 191 37.74 -18.73 26.17
N LYS A 192 38.94 -18.49 25.63
CA LYS A 192 39.16 -17.57 24.51
C LYS A 192 38.49 -18.07 23.22
N GLN A 193 38.58 -19.37 22.93
CA GLN A 193 37.91 -19.98 21.78
C GLN A 193 36.39 -19.91 21.91
N TYR A 194 35.84 -20.19 23.09
CA TYR A 194 34.41 -20.08 23.38
C TYR A 194 33.89 -18.63 23.23
N ASN A 195 34.61 -17.66 23.79
CA ASN A 195 34.27 -16.25 23.63
C ASN A 195 34.36 -15.77 22.16
N LYS A 196 35.29 -16.35 21.38
CA LYS A 196 35.36 -16.09 19.93
C LYS A 196 34.15 -16.67 19.21
N MET A 197 33.78 -17.92 19.52
CA MET A 197 32.61 -18.59 18.96
C MET A 197 31.30 -17.84 19.28
N LEU A 198 31.12 -17.35 20.51
CA LEU A 198 29.97 -16.51 20.87
C LEU A 198 29.89 -15.22 20.04
N LYS A 199 31.04 -14.56 19.81
CA LYS A 199 31.08 -13.37 18.95
C LYS A 199 30.75 -13.72 17.50
N ASP A 200 31.20 -14.87 17.01
CA ASP A 200 30.93 -15.29 15.64
C ASP A 200 29.46 -15.72 15.45
N ILE A 201 28.84 -16.34 16.47
CA ILE A 201 27.37 -16.56 16.52
C ILE A 201 26.63 -15.22 16.47
N GLN A 202 27.00 -14.25 17.32
CA GLN A 202 26.35 -12.93 17.33
C GLN A 202 26.45 -12.24 15.97
N LYS A 203 27.63 -12.29 15.33
CA LYS A 203 27.81 -11.72 13.98
C LYS A 203 26.91 -12.41 12.96
N LYS A 204 26.75 -13.74 13.01
CA LYS A 204 25.87 -14.48 12.10
C LYS A 204 24.40 -14.15 12.34
N GLU A 205 23.97 -14.00 13.59
CA GLU A 205 22.64 -13.51 13.93
C GLU A 205 22.39 -12.11 13.37
N ASP A 206 23.37 -11.21 13.49
CA ASP A 206 23.24 -9.84 12.99
C ASP A 206 23.21 -9.80 11.45
N ILE A 207 23.98 -10.66 10.77
CA ILE A 207 23.90 -10.84 9.31
C ILE A 207 22.50 -11.32 8.90
N ILE A 208 21.92 -12.31 9.62
CA ILE A 208 20.57 -12.80 9.33
C ILE A 208 19.54 -11.66 9.44
N LYS A 209 19.62 -10.84 10.49
CA LYS A 209 18.74 -9.67 10.66
C LYS A 209 18.88 -8.67 9.52
N VAL A 210 20.11 -8.37 9.09
CA VAL A 210 20.35 -7.49 7.94
C VAL A 210 19.71 -8.08 6.68
N CYS A 211 19.93 -9.37 6.41
CA CYS A 211 19.30 -10.02 5.25
C CYS A 211 17.76 -9.97 5.33
N GLU A 212 17.15 -10.16 6.51
CA GLU A 212 15.70 -10.07 6.68
C GLU A 212 15.16 -8.65 6.42
N ILE A 213 15.87 -7.62 6.88
CA ILE A 213 15.52 -6.21 6.63
C ILE A 213 15.61 -5.92 5.13
N GLU A 214 16.71 -6.28 4.48
CA GLU A 214 16.90 -6.05 3.04
C GLU A 214 15.87 -6.81 2.19
N ILE A 215 15.53 -8.04 2.57
CA ILE A 215 14.44 -8.78 1.91
C ILE A 215 13.12 -8.02 2.05
N ALA A 216 12.80 -7.50 3.24
CA ALA A 216 11.56 -6.75 3.47
C ALA A 216 11.52 -5.44 2.67
N VAL A 217 12.65 -4.75 2.52
CA VAL A 217 12.79 -3.55 1.66
C VAL A 217 12.53 -3.92 0.20
N ILE A 218 13.21 -4.94 -0.32
CA ILE A 218 13.04 -5.38 -1.71
C ILE A 218 11.61 -5.87 -1.99
N GLU A 219 10.97 -6.54 -1.03
CA GLU A 219 9.55 -6.92 -1.15
C GLU A 219 8.63 -5.70 -1.23
N ASN A 220 8.94 -4.64 -0.49
CA ASN A 220 8.23 -3.38 -0.61
C ASN A 220 8.47 -2.72 -1.97
N ASP A 221 9.72 -2.68 -2.44
CA ASP A 221 10.07 -2.09 -3.73
C ASP A 221 9.45 -2.87 -4.91
N LEU A 222 9.36 -4.20 -4.80
CA LEU A 222 8.63 -5.04 -5.77
C LEU A 222 7.15 -4.69 -5.86
N ARG A 223 6.52 -4.35 -4.73
CA ARG A 223 5.13 -3.88 -4.69
C ARG A 223 4.99 -2.52 -5.35
N GLU A 224 5.92 -1.61 -5.08
CA GLU A 224 5.92 -0.25 -5.65
C GLU A 224 6.18 -0.26 -7.16
N ALA A 225 6.99 -1.19 -7.66
CA ALA A 225 7.23 -1.38 -9.08
C ALA A 225 6.09 -2.13 -9.81
N ASP A 226 5.18 -2.80 -9.09
CA ASP A 226 4.02 -3.50 -9.67
C ASP A 226 2.89 -2.49 -9.99
N CYS A 227 3.15 -1.62 -10.97
CA CYS A 227 2.20 -0.61 -11.47
C CYS A 227 1.17 -1.11 -12.51
N PRO A 228 1.43 -2.15 -13.36
CA PRO A 228 0.49 -2.47 -14.45
C PRO A 228 -0.83 -3.09 -14.00
N ARG A 229 -0.87 -3.69 -12.80
CA ARG A 229 -2.04 -4.45 -12.33
C ARG A 229 -2.56 -3.94 -11.00
N THR A 230 -3.83 -3.54 -10.99
CA THR A 230 -4.53 -3.28 -9.73
C THR A 230 -4.83 -4.59 -9.03
N ARG A 231 -4.32 -4.75 -7.80
CA ARG A 231 -4.63 -5.91 -6.96
C ARG A 231 -5.85 -5.66 -6.10
N VAL A 232 -6.77 -6.62 -6.11
CA VAL A 232 -7.91 -6.69 -5.20
C VAL A 232 -7.42 -7.24 -3.85
N LEU A 233 -7.95 -6.73 -2.73
CA LEU A 233 -7.74 -7.32 -1.41
C LEU A 233 -8.51 -8.64 -1.26
N GLY A 234 -9.72 -8.68 -1.80
CA GLY A 234 -10.55 -9.87 -1.79
C GLY A 234 -12.01 -9.55 -2.11
N LYS A 235 -12.86 -10.57 -1.94
CA LYS A 235 -14.30 -10.48 -2.14
C LYS A 235 -15.03 -10.86 -0.86
N ASP A 236 -16.22 -10.33 -0.66
CA ASP A 236 -17.12 -10.80 0.40
C ASP A 236 -18.08 -11.89 -0.12
N ARG A 237 -19.04 -12.29 0.74
CA ARG A 237 -20.11 -13.25 0.40
C ARG A 237 -21.11 -12.77 -0.65
N PHE A 238 -21.18 -11.46 -0.91
CA PHE A 238 -22.02 -10.87 -1.96
C PHE A 238 -21.21 -10.45 -3.18
N TRP A 239 -19.98 -10.98 -3.30
CA TRP A 239 -19.07 -10.73 -4.42
C TRP A 239 -18.68 -9.26 -4.61
N ASN A 240 -18.84 -8.43 -3.58
CA ASN A 240 -18.29 -7.08 -3.61
C ASN A 240 -16.77 -7.16 -3.53
N ARG A 241 -16.07 -6.39 -4.36
CA ARG A 241 -14.61 -6.35 -4.45
C ARG A 241 -14.05 -5.21 -3.63
N TYR A 242 -13.07 -5.52 -2.79
CA TYR A 242 -12.41 -4.54 -1.92
C TYR A 242 -11.04 -4.18 -2.48
N TYR A 243 -10.78 -2.89 -2.61
CA TYR A 243 -9.55 -2.33 -3.14
C TYR A 243 -8.89 -1.41 -2.13
N TRP A 244 -7.58 -1.53 -2.01
CA TRP A 244 -6.74 -0.55 -1.33
C TRP A 244 -5.60 -0.21 -2.29
N PHE A 245 -5.70 0.94 -2.94
CA PHE A 245 -4.87 1.27 -4.10
C PHE A 245 -3.41 1.50 -3.72
N GLU A 246 -3.15 1.91 -2.49
CA GLU A 246 -1.81 2.05 -1.90
C GLU A 246 -1.07 0.72 -1.83
N ARG A 247 -1.75 -0.42 -2.02
CA ARG A 247 -1.10 -1.71 -2.20
C ARG A 247 -0.38 -1.85 -3.55
N ASN A 248 -0.59 -0.94 -4.51
CA ASN A 248 -0.13 -1.11 -5.88
C ASN A 248 0.65 0.13 -6.36
N GLY A 249 1.80 -0.07 -6.99
CA GLY A 249 2.42 0.93 -7.85
C GLY A 249 2.89 2.22 -7.17
N MET A 250 2.84 2.32 -5.83
CA MET A 250 3.21 3.54 -5.10
C MET A 250 3.51 3.31 -3.60
N PRO A 251 4.27 4.22 -2.96
CA PRO A 251 4.44 4.22 -1.51
C PRO A 251 3.13 4.49 -0.78
N TYR A 252 2.98 3.96 0.45
CA TYR A 252 1.71 4.05 1.18
C TYR A 252 1.29 5.48 1.55
N ALA A 253 2.27 6.36 1.81
CA ALA A 253 2.05 7.77 2.12
C ALA A 253 1.92 8.66 0.87
N GLY A 254 2.03 8.08 -0.34
CA GLY A 254 2.22 8.84 -1.57
C GLY A 254 3.70 9.06 -1.92
N LEU A 255 3.95 9.71 -3.06
CA LEU A 255 5.31 10.00 -3.52
C LEU A 255 6.00 10.99 -2.56
N PRO A 256 7.19 10.65 -2.02
CA PRO A 256 7.91 11.50 -1.06
C PRO A 256 8.27 12.89 -1.59
N ASP A 257 8.55 12.98 -2.89
CA ASP A 257 8.97 14.23 -3.55
C ASP A 257 7.78 15.04 -4.10
N SER A 258 6.55 14.59 -3.83
CA SER A 258 5.34 15.32 -4.23
C SER A 258 5.20 16.61 -3.43
N SER A 259 4.69 17.65 -4.07
CA SER A 259 4.29 18.91 -3.42
C SER A 259 3.30 18.73 -2.25
N THR A 260 2.59 17.60 -2.20
CA THR A 260 1.63 17.25 -1.14
C THR A 260 2.14 16.17 -0.19
N ALA A 261 3.44 15.83 -0.21
CA ALA A 261 4.01 14.76 0.62
C ALA A 261 3.78 14.98 2.12
N ALA A 262 3.72 16.23 2.59
CA ALA A 262 3.42 16.59 3.98
C ALA A 262 2.04 16.10 4.49
N ALA A 263 1.17 15.60 3.62
CA ALA A 263 -0.09 15.00 4.00
C ALA A 263 0.06 13.58 4.60
N ASP A 264 1.17 12.88 4.31
CA ASP A 264 1.45 11.51 4.77
C ASP A 264 0.35 10.45 4.47
N TYR A 265 -0.42 10.66 3.40
CA TYR A 265 -1.38 9.68 2.86
C TYR A 265 -1.56 9.85 1.35
N ALA A 266 -1.88 8.74 0.67
CA ALA A 266 -2.27 8.75 -0.74
C ALA A 266 -3.81 8.86 -0.90
N ASN A 267 -4.55 7.74 -0.85
CA ASN A 267 -6.03 7.78 -0.90
C ASN A 267 -6.63 7.83 0.50
N GLY A 268 -6.10 7.03 1.42
CA GLY A 268 -6.54 6.91 2.80
C GLY A 268 -7.95 6.30 2.95
N CYS A 269 -8.37 5.47 1.99
CA CYS A 269 -9.67 4.79 1.99
C CYS A 269 -9.57 3.37 1.44
N ILE A 270 -10.47 2.48 1.88
CA ILE A 270 -10.76 1.22 1.19
C ILE A 270 -11.92 1.48 0.24
N TRP A 271 -11.80 1.06 -1.01
CA TRP A 271 -12.83 1.19 -2.02
C TRP A 271 -13.58 -0.14 -2.19
N VAL A 272 -14.90 -0.06 -2.30
CA VAL A 272 -15.77 -1.24 -2.44
C VAL A 272 -16.48 -1.14 -3.78
N GLN A 273 -16.25 -2.08 -4.67
CA GLN A 273 -16.93 -2.18 -5.96
C GLN A 273 -18.00 -3.26 -5.89
N GLY A 274 -19.16 -3.02 -6.50
CA GLY A 274 -20.20 -4.03 -6.63
C GLY A 274 -19.82 -5.23 -7.50
N PRO A 275 -20.64 -6.30 -7.45
CA PRO A 275 -20.41 -7.53 -8.19
C PRO A 275 -20.58 -7.32 -9.70
N ASP A 276 -19.89 -8.14 -10.49
CA ASP A 276 -20.07 -8.16 -11.93
C ASP A 276 -21.44 -8.73 -12.31
N GLU A 277 -21.88 -8.52 -13.56
CA GLU A 277 -23.19 -9.00 -14.03
C GLU A 277 -23.32 -10.53 -13.96
N LEU A 278 -22.31 -11.26 -14.44
CA LEU A 278 -22.29 -12.74 -14.35
C LEU A 278 -22.27 -13.23 -12.90
N GLU A 279 -21.51 -12.56 -12.02
CA GLU A 279 -21.45 -12.93 -10.60
C GLU A 279 -22.79 -12.69 -9.91
N ARG A 280 -23.49 -11.63 -10.31
CA ARG A 280 -24.81 -11.28 -9.77
C ARG A 280 -25.85 -12.32 -10.17
N GLU A 281 -25.99 -12.60 -11.45
CA GLU A 281 -26.95 -13.60 -11.96
C GLU A 281 -26.64 -15.01 -11.43
N GLY A 282 -25.36 -15.36 -11.31
CA GLY A 282 -24.92 -16.68 -10.88
C GLY A 282 -25.00 -16.94 -9.37
N TYR A 283 -24.86 -15.91 -8.52
CA TYR A 283 -24.73 -16.11 -7.06
C TYR A 283 -25.68 -15.28 -6.20
N ILE A 284 -26.29 -14.23 -6.72
CA ILE A 284 -27.16 -13.32 -5.96
C ILE A 284 -28.59 -13.43 -6.47
N ASP A 285 -28.79 -13.15 -7.75
CA ASP A 285 -30.08 -13.15 -8.45
C ASP A 285 -30.32 -14.51 -9.12
N VAL A 286 -30.04 -15.60 -8.38
CA VAL A 286 -30.14 -16.96 -8.89
C VAL A 286 -31.58 -17.32 -9.30
N PRO A 287 -31.80 -18.27 -10.22
CA PRO A 287 -33.13 -18.73 -10.59
C PRO A 287 -33.96 -19.17 -9.38
N GLY A 288 -35.30 -19.01 -9.47
CA GLY A 288 -36.23 -19.22 -8.35
C GLY A 288 -36.10 -20.57 -7.67
N GLU A 289 -35.81 -21.65 -8.41
CA GLU A 289 -35.58 -22.99 -7.87
C GLU A 289 -34.44 -23.03 -6.85
N LEU A 290 -33.30 -22.40 -7.18
CA LEU A 290 -32.13 -22.32 -6.28
C LEU A 290 -32.39 -21.37 -5.11
N GLN A 291 -33.19 -20.31 -5.33
CA GLN A 291 -33.62 -19.44 -4.23
C GLN A 291 -34.50 -20.19 -3.23
N ASP A 292 -35.40 -21.05 -3.70
CA ASP A 292 -36.29 -21.84 -2.85
C ASP A 292 -35.50 -22.89 -2.06
N GLU A 293 -34.51 -23.54 -2.67
CA GLU A 293 -33.58 -24.42 -1.93
C GLU A 293 -32.81 -23.67 -0.84
N TYR A 294 -32.31 -22.48 -1.15
CA TYR A 294 -31.60 -21.64 -0.19
C TYR A 294 -32.54 -21.21 0.94
N LYS A 295 -33.76 -20.79 0.60
CA LYS A 295 -34.79 -20.40 1.55
C LYS A 295 -35.21 -21.56 2.45
N ALA A 296 -35.28 -22.78 1.93
CA ALA A 296 -35.55 -23.98 2.73
C ALA A 296 -34.44 -24.27 3.75
N LYS A 297 -33.18 -23.97 3.42
CA LYS A 297 -32.02 -24.18 4.31
C LYS A 297 -31.83 -23.05 5.33
N PHE A 298 -32.07 -21.79 4.93
CA PHE A 298 -31.68 -20.59 5.69
C PHE A 298 -32.85 -19.69 6.10
N ASN A 299 -34.09 -20.01 5.74
CA ASN A 299 -35.32 -19.24 6.00
C ASN A 299 -35.32 -17.79 5.47
N MET A 300 -34.47 -17.48 4.50
CA MET A 300 -34.41 -16.17 3.83
C MET A 300 -33.85 -16.36 2.42
N THR A 301 -34.15 -15.45 1.49
CA THR A 301 -33.52 -15.44 0.16
C THR A 301 -32.15 -14.75 0.19
N ILE A 302 -31.33 -14.97 -0.84
CA ILE A 302 -30.00 -14.34 -0.95
C ILE A 302 -30.14 -12.80 -1.06
N PRO A 303 -31.05 -12.23 -1.87
CA PRO A 303 -31.25 -10.79 -1.93
C PRO A 303 -31.80 -10.20 -0.61
N GLU A 304 -32.72 -10.89 0.07
CA GLU A 304 -33.20 -10.47 1.39
C GLU A 304 -32.08 -10.42 2.42
N ARG A 305 -31.21 -11.44 2.41
CA ARG A 305 -30.02 -11.49 3.27
C ARG A 305 -29.07 -10.33 2.98
N LYS A 306 -28.80 -10.05 1.70
CA LYS A 306 -27.97 -8.91 1.27
C LYS A 306 -28.54 -7.60 1.79
N ALA A 307 -29.83 -7.36 1.59
CA ALA A 307 -30.49 -6.15 2.07
C ALA A 307 -30.46 -6.01 3.60
N ALA A 308 -30.64 -7.11 4.33
CA ALA A 308 -30.61 -7.12 5.79
C ALA A 308 -29.20 -6.88 6.36
N GLU A 309 -28.16 -7.43 5.74
CA GLU A 309 -26.78 -7.32 6.22
C GLU A 309 -26.09 -6.01 5.81
N GLU A 310 -26.36 -5.49 4.60
CA GLU A 310 -25.74 -4.24 4.09
C GLU A 310 -26.49 -2.97 4.51
N GLY A 311 -27.66 -3.09 5.16
CA GLY A 311 -28.34 -1.98 5.83
C GLY A 311 -28.76 -0.82 4.91
N GLY A 312 -28.88 -1.05 3.61
CA GLY A 312 -29.30 -0.06 2.61
C GLY A 312 -28.17 0.75 1.97
N MET A 313 -26.91 0.56 2.36
CA MET A 313 -25.73 1.12 1.67
C MET A 313 -25.10 0.11 0.70
N SER A 314 -25.94 -0.67 0.03
CA SER A 314 -25.54 -1.75 -0.87
C SER A 314 -25.08 -1.22 -2.23
N VAL A 315 -24.00 -1.80 -2.76
CA VAL A 315 -23.63 -1.65 -4.18
C VAL A 315 -24.24 -2.80 -4.99
N PHE A 316 -24.90 -2.45 -6.10
CA PHE A 316 -25.67 -3.39 -6.91
C PHE A 316 -24.86 -3.96 -8.08
N ASN A 317 -24.06 -3.14 -8.75
CA ASN A 317 -23.31 -3.53 -9.95
C ASN A 317 -21.85 -3.06 -9.94
N ALA A 318 -21.05 -3.55 -10.89
CA ALA A 318 -19.63 -3.22 -11.02
C ALA A 318 -19.33 -1.73 -11.31
N TRP A 319 -20.33 -0.95 -11.73
CA TRP A 319 -20.22 0.48 -11.98
C TRP A 319 -20.45 1.32 -10.72
N GLN A 320 -20.99 0.70 -9.66
CA GLN A 320 -21.23 1.34 -8.38
C GLN A 320 -20.09 1.07 -7.41
N TRP A 321 -19.68 2.15 -6.75
CA TRP A 321 -18.55 2.16 -5.83
C TRP A 321 -18.97 2.80 -4.51
N GLY A 322 -18.52 2.19 -3.41
CA GLY A 322 -18.53 2.74 -2.07
C GLY A 322 -17.10 2.91 -1.55
N TYR A 323 -16.96 3.51 -0.38
CA TYR A 323 -15.67 3.64 0.29
C TYR A 323 -15.83 3.55 1.81
N ILE A 324 -14.75 3.11 2.47
CA ILE A 324 -14.59 3.10 3.92
C ILE A 324 -13.42 4.02 4.24
N CYS A 325 -13.61 4.96 5.17
CA CYS A 325 -12.61 5.97 5.49
C CYS A 325 -12.27 6.12 6.98
N GLU A 326 -13.00 5.45 7.87
CA GLU A 326 -12.73 5.48 9.30
C GLU A 326 -12.07 4.16 9.77
N PRO A 327 -11.06 4.21 10.65
CA PRO A 327 -10.42 3.02 11.19
C PRO A 327 -11.37 2.05 11.90
N ASP A 328 -12.33 2.59 12.64
CA ASP A 328 -13.31 1.79 13.40
C ASP A 328 -14.20 0.96 12.45
N ASP A 329 -14.48 1.47 11.26
CA ASP A 329 -15.27 0.76 10.25
C ASP A 329 -14.48 -0.38 9.60
N VAL A 330 -13.14 -0.27 9.52
CA VAL A 330 -12.27 -1.37 9.09
C VAL A 330 -12.33 -2.52 10.09
N ASP A 331 -12.34 -2.21 11.38
CA ASP A 331 -12.48 -3.22 12.43
C ASP A 331 -13.85 -3.89 12.42
N GLN A 332 -14.91 -3.11 12.18
CA GLN A 332 -16.26 -3.64 11.97
C GLN A 332 -16.33 -4.55 10.74
N LEU A 333 -15.69 -4.17 9.63
CA LEU A 333 -15.60 -5.00 8.42
C LEU A 333 -14.90 -6.33 8.71
N ILE A 334 -13.74 -6.31 9.37
CA ILE A 334 -13.00 -7.53 9.74
C ILE A 334 -13.85 -8.45 10.64
N TRP A 335 -14.64 -7.87 11.53
CA TRP A 335 -15.54 -8.62 12.41
C TRP A 335 -16.76 -9.19 11.66
N TRP A 336 -17.29 -8.46 10.69
CA TRP A 336 -18.45 -8.84 9.87
C TRP A 336 -18.16 -9.99 8.89
N LEU A 337 -16.89 -10.15 8.47
CA LEU A 337 -16.45 -11.25 7.60
C LEU A 337 -16.42 -12.60 8.33
N ASP A 338 -17.13 -13.60 7.81
CA ASP A 338 -17.19 -14.95 8.38
C ASP A 338 -15.90 -15.72 8.06
N PRO A 339 -15.14 -16.19 9.08
CA PRO A 339 -13.93 -16.98 8.85
C PRO A 339 -14.19 -18.33 8.16
N ARG A 340 -15.45 -18.78 8.05
CA ARG A 340 -15.84 -20.02 7.35
C ARG A 340 -16.06 -19.82 5.85
N GLY A 341 -16.24 -18.57 5.39
CA GLY A 341 -16.47 -18.28 3.98
C GLY A 341 -15.18 -18.35 3.16
N LEU A 342 -15.21 -18.99 2.00
CA LEU A 342 -14.03 -19.11 1.11
C LEU A 342 -13.49 -17.75 0.64
N ASN A 343 -14.39 -16.85 0.21
CA ASN A 343 -14.03 -15.51 -0.23
C ASN A 343 -13.59 -14.62 0.95
N GLU A 344 -14.38 -14.68 2.01
CA GLU A 344 -14.23 -13.83 3.20
C GLU A 344 -12.96 -14.14 3.98
N LEU A 345 -12.56 -15.42 4.05
CA LEU A 345 -11.32 -15.82 4.70
C LEU A 345 -10.09 -15.19 4.01
N LYS A 346 -10.08 -15.15 2.67
CA LYS A 346 -9.01 -14.53 1.89
C LYS A 346 -8.97 -13.02 2.14
N LEU A 347 -10.13 -12.34 2.04
CA LEU A 347 -10.25 -10.90 2.28
C LEU A 347 -9.83 -10.54 3.72
N ARG A 348 -10.31 -11.29 4.71
CA ARG A 348 -9.99 -11.08 6.12
C ARG A 348 -8.49 -11.21 6.40
N LYS A 349 -7.83 -12.21 5.79
CA LYS A 349 -6.38 -12.39 5.93
C LYS A 349 -5.60 -11.19 5.40
N GLU A 350 -5.97 -10.69 4.22
CA GLU A 350 -5.32 -9.51 3.63
C GLU A 350 -5.60 -8.25 4.45
N LEU A 351 -6.84 -8.04 4.91
CA LEU A 351 -7.18 -6.90 5.77
C LEU A 351 -6.39 -6.92 7.10
N LEU A 352 -6.22 -8.08 7.72
CA LEU A 352 -5.40 -8.21 8.93
C LEU A 352 -3.91 -7.93 8.66
N ASN A 353 -3.40 -8.36 7.51
CA ASN A 353 -2.00 -8.13 7.13
C ASN A 353 -1.68 -6.65 6.90
N TYR A 354 -2.64 -5.87 6.40
CA TYR A 354 -2.47 -4.44 6.10
C TYR A 354 -3.17 -3.50 7.09
N LYS A 355 -3.82 -4.03 8.14
CA LYS A 355 -4.65 -3.25 9.07
C LYS A 355 -3.92 -2.03 9.62
N ASP A 356 -2.72 -2.23 10.15
CA ASP A 356 -1.96 -1.16 10.80
C ASP A 356 -1.60 -0.05 9.80
N LYS A 357 -1.17 -0.44 8.59
CA LYS A 357 -0.85 0.50 7.51
C LYS A 357 -2.09 1.27 7.06
N ILE A 358 -3.21 0.58 6.81
CA ILE A 358 -4.49 1.21 6.41
C ILE A 358 -4.93 2.22 7.47
N THR A 359 -4.90 1.82 8.74
CA THR A 359 -5.32 2.66 9.88
C THR A 359 -4.49 3.93 9.98
N VAL A 360 -3.15 3.82 9.90
CA VAL A 360 -2.25 4.98 9.93
C VAL A 360 -2.59 5.99 8.82
N HIS A 361 -2.81 5.53 7.60
CA HIS A 361 -3.11 6.45 6.48
C HIS A 361 -4.55 7.01 6.51
N MET A 362 -5.52 6.27 7.04
CA MET A 362 -6.87 6.79 7.33
C MET A 362 -6.82 7.90 8.39
N GLU A 363 -6.05 7.71 9.46
CA GLU A 363 -5.85 8.74 10.48
C GLU A 363 -5.14 9.97 9.92
N ASN A 364 -4.11 9.79 9.09
CA ASN A 364 -3.41 10.91 8.45
C ASN A 364 -4.34 11.68 7.53
N ARG A 365 -5.18 10.99 6.75
CA ARG A 365 -6.23 11.63 5.95
C ARG A 365 -7.20 12.43 6.82
N LYS A 366 -7.64 11.87 7.95
CA LYS A 366 -8.53 12.56 8.89
C LYS A 366 -7.87 13.80 9.51
N LYS A 367 -6.61 13.69 9.93
CA LYS A 367 -5.80 14.82 10.44
C LYS A 367 -5.64 15.90 9.37
N TYR A 368 -5.32 15.52 8.14
CA TYR A 368 -5.21 16.44 7.03
C TYR A 368 -6.55 17.17 6.81
N LEU A 369 -7.67 16.44 6.65
CA LEU A 369 -8.98 17.04 6.38
C LEU A 369 -9.51 17.93 7.51
N THR A 370 -9.17 17.62 8.76
CA THR A 370 -9.55 18.44 9.93
C THR A 370 -8.64 19.64 10.15
N ALA A 371 -7.40 19.63 9.64
CA ALA A 371 -6.52 20.78 9.71
C ALA A 371 -7.15 21.99 9.00
N PRO A 372 -7.15 23.19 9.60
CA PRO A 372 -7.66 24.37 8.92
C PRO A 372 -6.81 24.64 7.66
N THR A 373 -7.47 24.83 6.51
CA THR A 373 -6.78 25.34 5.32
C THR A 373 -6.26 26.75 5.62
N ALA A 374 -5.24 27.23 4.91
CA ALA A 374 -4.75 28.61 5.10
C ALA A 374 -5.88 29.66 5.00
N ALA A 375 -6.89 29.42 4.17
CA ALA A 375 -8.11 30.23 4.10
C ALA A 375 -9.06 30.04 5.30
N GLY A 376 -9.18 28.82 5.84
CA GLY A 376 -9.95 28.53 7.05
C GLY A 376 -9.31 29.07 8.33
N ALA A 377 -7.98 29.08 8.39
CA ALA A 377 -7.20 29.69 9.48
C ALA A 377 -7.35 31.22 9.46
N ALA A 378 -7.25 31.86 8.28
CA ALA A 378 -7.52 33.29 8.13
C ALA A 378 -8.96 33.69 8.50
N ALA A 379 -9.95 32.85 8.17
CA ALA A 379 -11.34 33.06 8.57
C ALA A 379 -11.60 32.81 10.07
N ALA A 380 -10.86 31.89 10.69
CA ALA A 380 -10.92 31.64 12.13
C ALA A 380 -10.25 32.77 12.93
N ASP A 381 -9.08 33.25 12.47
CA ASP A 381 -8.40 34.42 13.03
C ASP A 381 -9.22 35.71 12.86
N ALA A 382 -9.98 35.84 11.76
CA ALA A 382 -10.92 36.95 11.59
C ALA A 382 -12.07 36.89 12.61
N LYS A 383 -12.63 35.70 12.88
CA LYS A 383 -13.67 35.52 13.91
C LYS A 383 -13.18 35.74 15.34
N ASP A 384 -11.91 35.43 15.62
CA ASP A 384 -11.32 35.64 16.95
C ASP A 384 -10.89 37.10 17.17
N LYS A 385 -10.57 37.84 16.10
CA LYS A 385 -10.41 39.30 16.13
C LYS A 385 -11.73 40.04 16.33
N ASP A 386 -12.81 39.61 15.67
CA ASP A 386 -14.15 40.20 15.86
C ASP A 386 -14.66 40.07 17.31
N LYS A 387 -14.25 39.04 18.05
CA LYS A 387 -14.58 38.90 19.49
C LYS A 387 -13.70 39.75 20.42
N LYS A 388 -12.54 40.21 19.97
CA LYS A 388 -11.58 40.98 20.79
C LYS A 388 -11.69 42.49 20.56
N ASP A 389 -12.21 42.91 19.41
CA ASP A 389 -12.36 44.31 19.04
C ASP A 389 -13.69 44.96 19.52
N ASP A 390 -14.64 44.18 20.06
CA ASP A 390 -15.92 44.70 20.57
C ASP A 390 -15.79 45.48 21.91
N ALA A 391 -14.57 45.56 22.48
CA ALA A 391 -14.29 46.33 23.70
C ALA A 391 -13.53 47.65 23.46
N ALA A 392 -13.06 47.93 22.24
CA ALA A 392 -12.26 49.13 22.02
C ALA A 392 -12.42 49.70 20.60
N SER A 393 -13.22 50.77 20.53
CA SER A 393 -12.91 52.03 19.83
C SER A 393 -13.98 52.48 18.83
N LYS A 394 -14.74 53.48 19.27
CA LYS A 394 -15.42 54.45 18.42
C LYS A 394 -14.37 55.21 17.60
N ARG A 395 -14.37 55.10 16.26
CA ARG A 395 -14.17 56.24 15.33
C ARG A 395 -14.36 55.83 13.87
N THR A 396 -15.18 56.62 13.21
CA THR A 396 -15.60 56.61 11.80
C THR A 396 -14.45 56.71 10.79
N SER A 397 -14.50 55.88 9.74
CA SER A 397 -13.95 56.21 8.42
C SER A 397 -14.59 55.33 7.35
N SER A 398 -15.50 55.93 6.58
CA SER A 398 -16.15 55.33 5.40
C SER A 398 -15.19 55.30 4.20
N ARG A 399 -14.45 54.21 4.06
CA ARG A 399 -13.94 53.75 2.76
C ARG A 399 -14.32 52.29 2.61
N ILE A 400 -15.45 52.05 1.96
CA ILE A 400 -15.84 50.74 1.45
C ILE A 400 -14.81 50.39 0.37
N ARG A 401 -13.78 49.62 0.76
CA ARG A 401 -13.07 48.77 -0.18
C ARG A 401 -14.02 47.61 -0.42
N ASP A 402 -14.56 47.51 -1.62
CA ASP A 402 -15.18 46.28 -2.10
C ASP A 402 -14.15 45.16 -1.89
N LYS A 403 -14.37 44.32 -0.89
CA LYS A 403 -13.62 43.09 -0.72
C LYS A 403 -14.06 42.21 -1.89
N SER A 404 -13.27 42.20 -2.96
CA SER A 404 -13.36 41.15 -3.98
C SER A 404 -13.48 39.82 -3.24
N PRO A 405 -14.48 38.97 -3.56
CA PRO A 405 -14.67 37.72 -2.85
C PRO A 405 -13.37 36.92 -2.93
N GLU A 406 -12.74 36.67 -1.78
CA GLU A 406 -11.52 35.87 -1.71
C GLU A 406 -11.80 34.53 -2.38
N VAL A 407 -11.01 34.24 -3.42
CA VAL A 407 -11.11 32.99 -4.18
C VAL A 407 -10.95 31.84 -3.17
N PRO A 408 -11.92 30.92 -3.07
CA PRO A 408 -11.80 29.81 -2.14
C PRO A 408 -10.49 29.05 -2.41
N SER A 409 -9.63 28.98 -1.39
CA SER A 409 -8.40 28.19 -1.47
C SER A 409 -8.78 26.71 -1.38
N TYR A 410 -9.03 26.10 -2.55
CA TYR A 410 -9.27 24.67 -2.64
C TYR A 410 -7.94 23.92 -2.45
N ARG A 411 -7.93 22.91 -1.58
CA ARG A 411 -6.74 22.08 -1.32
C ARG A 411 -6.21 21.38 -2.58
N CYS A 412 -7.10 21.03 -3.52
CA CYS A 412 -6.70 20.44 -4.78
C CYS A 412 -5.81 21.36 -5.64
N LEU A 413 -5.83 22.67 -5.40
CA LEU A 413 -4.97 23.64 -6.08
C LEU A 413 -3.57 23.76 -5.45
N GLN A 414 -3.32 23.08 -4.33
CA GLN A 414 -2.00 23.04 -3.70
C GLN A 414 -1.05 22.08 -4.42
N TRP A 415 -1.60 21.07 -5.11
CA TRP A 415 -0.79 20.13 -5.86
C TRP A 415 -0.15 20.80 -7.07
N GLN A 416 1.16 20.62 -7.20
CA GLN A 416 1.99 21.06 -8.31
C GLN A 416 2.87 19.91 -8.77
N ASN A 417 3.05 19.79 -10.09
CA ASN A 417 3.97 18.83 -10.68
C ASN A 417 5.41 19.36 -10.63
N THR A 418 6.01 19.30 -9.45
CA THR A 418 7.40 19.69 -9.19
C THR A 418 8.39 18.85 -9.99
N THR A 419 8.12 17.55 -10.14
CA THR A 419 8.95 16.63 -10.93
C THR A 419 9.10 17.08 -12.37
N ALA A 420 8.02 17.49 -13.05
CA ALA A 420 8.12 18.01 -14.42
C ALA A 420 8.96 19.30 -14.49
N ILE A 421 8.87 20.16 -13.48
CA ILE A 421 9.68 21.39 -13.43
C ILE A 421 11.16 21.05 -13.23
N GLU A 422 11.48 20.07 -12.39
CA GLU A 422 12.86 19.68 -12.09
C GLU A 422 13.53 18.93 -13.25
N GLU A 423 12.81 18.01 -13.89
CA GLU A 423 13.34 17.16 -14.96
C GLU A 423 13.26 17.81 -16.35
N ILE A 424 12.15 18.50 -16.65
CA ILE A 424 11.84 19.06 -17.97
C ILE A 424 12.06 20.58 -18.00
N GLY A 425 11.99 21.25 -16.84
CA GLY A 425 12.20 22.69 -16.71
C GLY A 425 10.92 23.54 -16.88
N HIS A 426 9.77 22.92 -17.15
CA HIS A 426 8.47 23.60 -17.31
C HIS A 426 7.30 22.65 -17.06
N LEU A 427 6.10 23.20 -16.83
CA LEU A 427 4.87 22.41 -16.76
C LEU A 427 4.41 21.99 -18.16
N HIS A 428 3.74 20.84 -18.30
CA HIS A 428 3.18 20.40 -19.58
C HIS A 428 2.07 21.31 -20.13
N VAL A 429 1.44 22.10 -19.25
CA VAL A 429 0.43 23.11 -19.64
C VAL A 429 1.09 24.34 -20.27
N GLU A 430 2.34 24.63 -19.89
CA GLU A 430 3.10 25.72 -20.47
C GLU A 430 3.66 25.23 -21.81
N HIS A 431 3.15 25.79 -22.91
CA HIS A 431 3.77 25.57 -24.22
C HIS A 431 5.25 25.90 -24.12
N THR A 432 6.11 24.98 -24.57
CA THR A 432 7.56 25.18 -24.58
C THR A 432 7.89 26.57 -25.13
N PRO A 433 8.55 27.46 -24.36
CA PRO A 433 9.18 28.59 -25.00
C PRO A 433 10.14 28.01 -26.05
N PRO A 434 10.16 28.53 -27.29
CA PRO A 434 11.01 28.01 -28.35
C PRO A 434 12.43 27.85 -27.81
N PRO A 435 13.14 26.75 -28.15
CA PRO A 435 14.42 26.43 -27.54
C PRO A 435 15.29 27.68 -27.59
N ARG A 436 15.61 28.26 -26.43
CA ARG A 436 16.50 29.41 -26.36
C ARG A 436 17.77 28.95 -27.04
N ALA A 437 18.04 29.50 -28.22
CA ALA A 437 19.27 29.25 -28.96
C ALA A 437 20.40 29.39 -27.95
N LYS A 438 21.13 28.29 -27.70
CA LYS A 438 22.25 28.27 -26.77
C LYS A 438 23.15 29.43 -27.18
N LYS A 439 23.08 30.56 -26.47
CA LYS A 439 24.07 31.62 -26.60
C LYS A 439 25.35 30.94 -26.20
N GLN A 440 26.20 30.66 -27.19
CA GLN A 440 27.57 30.27 -26.95
C GLN A 440 28.13 31.29 -25.97
N THR A 441 28.30 30.87 -24.73
CA THR A 441 29.00 31.63 -23.71
C THR A 441 30.41 31.74 -24.26
N LYS A 442 30.71 32.89 -24.88
CA LYS A 442 32.05 33.25 -25.30
C LYS A 442 32.91 33.16 -24.04
N LYS A 443 33.72 32.11 -24.02
CA LYS A 443 34.98 31.98 -23.29
C LYS A 443 35.74 33.31 -23.41
N ARG A 444 35.57 34.18 -22.43
CA ARG A 444 36.27 35.47 -22.35
C ARG A 444 36.52 35.80 -20.89
N GLU A 445 37.22 34.90 -20.22
CA GLU A 445 37.94 35.16 -18.98
C GLU A 445 38.99 34.05 -18.78
N ALA A 446 40.01 34.10 -19.63
CA ALA A 446 41.35 33.57 -19.35
C ALA A 446 42.29 34.13 -20.43
N MET A 447 43.35 34.79 -19.96
CA MET A 447 44.48 35.34 -20.73
C MET A 447 44.28 36.76 -21.27
N SER A 448 44.27 37.71 -20.34
CA SER A 448 45.09 38.91 -20.49
C SER A 448 46.57 38.53 -20.47
N GLU A 449 47.33 39.19 -21.35
CA GLU A 449 48.80 39.24 -21.51
C GLU A 449 49.48 38.30 -22.53
N PRO A 450 50.52 38.83 -23.24
CA PRO A 450 50.61 38.68 -24.68
C PRO A 450 51.91 38.06 -25.19
N ALA A 451 51.95 37.90 -26.52
CA ALA A 451 53.11 37.87 -27.40
C ALA A 451 53.98 36.59 -27.45
N GLY A 452 54.00 35.96 -28.63
CA GLY A 452 55.01 34.97 -28.98
C GLY A 452 54.74 34.28 -30.31
N ARG A 453 55.49 34.66 -31.34
CA ARG A 453 55.42 34.16 -32.73
C ARG A 453 55.64 32.64 -32.85
N GLY A 454 54.85 32.06 -33.78
CA GLY A 454 55.07 30.89 -34.65
C GLY A 454 56.20 29.88 -34.42
N VAL A 455 55.92 28.61 -34.72
CA VAL A 455 56.42 27.86 -35.91
C VAL A 455 56.17 26.34 -35.76
N ALA A 456 55.72 25.77 -36.89
CA ALA A 456 55.84 24.40 -37.43
C ALA A 456 55.58 23.10 -36.60
N LYS A 457 54.71 22.30 -37.23
CA LYS A 457 54.70 20.83 -37.33
C LYS A 457 56.04 20.15 -37.05
N VAL A 458 56.06 19.10 -36.21
CA VAL A 458 56.71 17.80 -36.53
C VAL A 458 55.93 16.66 -35.87
N ARG A 459 55.75 15.61 -36.65
CA ARG A 459 55.13 14.31 -36.40
C ARG A 459 56.24 13.30 -36.09
N ARG A 460 56.04 12.41 -35.12
CA ARG A 460 56.62 11.04 -34.97
C ARG A 460 56.28 10.57 -33.54
N ARG A 461 55.94 9.31 -33.27
CA ARG A 461 56.04 8.07 -34.02
C ARG A 461 55.00 7.10 -33.48
#